data_AF-A0A7W1ELW1-F1
#
_entry.id   AF-A0A7W1ELW1-F1
#
_cell.length_a   1.000
_cell.length_b   1.000
_cell.length_c   1.000
_cell.angle_alpha   90.00
_cell.angle_beta   90.00
_cell.angle_gamma   90.00
#
_symmetry.space_group_name_H-M   'P 1'
#
loop_
_entity.id
_entity.type
_entity.pdbx_description
1 polymer ?
#
loop_
_entity_poly.entity_id
_entity_poly.type
_entity_poly.pdbx_seq_one_letter_code
_entity_poly.pdbx_strand_id
1 'polypeptide(L)'
;MSHYARARLAFLAALALLAPSVADAQASPDSAARAVAMQRLSFLAGRWSGDASAARPGGGRIAMRQVESIRFAVGGQVLVLEGLGRRLAGGVPGDTVFQALGIIDWMPDRGYRMRSWILNGLQGEFPIAATDSGFSWRTSVPGGQMEYVMTLTPAGEWRERGTFIGASGGSFLVVDMLLKRTGTLPPN
;
A
#
# COMPACT_ATOMS: atom_id res chain seq x y z
N MET A 1 76.56 9.93 -10.80
CA MET A 1 75.77 8.80 -10.23
C MET A 1 75.27 9.29 -8.87
N SER A 2 74.00 9.40 -8.47
CA SER A 2 72.69 8.97 -8.97
C SER A 2 71.64 9.84 -8.25
N HIS A 3 70.87 10.67 -8.97
CA HIS A 3 69.76 11.48 -8.41
C HIS A 3 68.36 11.04 -8.90
N TYR A 4 68.26 9.92 -9.62
CA TYR A 4 67.01 9.52 -10.29
C TYR A 4 66.18 8.45 -9.56
N ALA A 5 66.52 8.09 -8.32
CA ALA A 5 65.91 6.93 -7.66
C ALA A 5 64.72 7.24 -6.72
N ARG A 6 64.38 8.51 -6.44
CA ARG A 6 63.34 8.83 -5.43
C ARG A 6 62.03 9.43 -5.97
N ALA A 7 61.90 9.64 -7.28
CA ALA A 7 60.76 10.36 -7.86
C ALA A 7 59.69 9.48 -8.53
N ARG A 8 59.81 8.14 -8.49
CA ARG A 8 58.90 7.24 -9.23
C ARG A 8 57.87 6.48 -8.40
N LEU A 9 57.88 6.63 -7.07
CA LEU A 9 56.93 5.93 -6.18
C LEU A 9 55.81 6.82 -5.61
N ALA A 10 55.68 8.06 -6.08
CA ALA A 10 54.67 9.00 -5.58
C ALA A 10 53.51 9.27 -6.56
N PHE A 11 53.55 8.72 -7.79
CA PHE A 11 52.56 9.06 -8.82
C PHE A 11 51.48 7.99 -9.07
N LEU A 12 51.63 6.78 -8.51
CA LEU A 12 50.66 5.69 -8.68
C LEU A 12 49.65 5.56 -7.53
N ALA A 13 49.81 6.31 -6.44
CA ALA A 13 48.89 6.29 -5.30
C ALA A 13 47.75 7.33 -5.38
N ALA A 14 47.80 8.26 -6.35
CA ALA A 14 46.85 9.37 -6.43
C ALA A 14 45.66 9.14 -7.39
N LEU A 15 45.61 8.03 -8.13
CA LEU A 15 44.57 7.75 -9.13
C LEU A 15 43.48 6.74 -8.70
N ALA A 16 43.43 6.38 -7.41
CA ALA A 16 42.45 5.42 -6.89
C ALA A 16 41.27 6.07 -6.14
N LEU A 17 41.21 7.40 -6.05
CA LEU A 17 40.25 8.10 -5.16
C LEU A 17 39.12 8.85 -5.88
N LEU A 18 38.92 8.63 -7.18
CA LEU A 18 37.87 9.27 -7.98
C LEU A 18 37.03 8.26 -8.77
N ALA A 19 36.82 7.06 -8.25
CA ALA A 19 35.74 6.23 -8.75
C ALA A 19 34.43 6.79 -8.16
N PRO A 20 33.56 7.49 -8.94
CA PRO A 20 32.22 7.77 -8.47
C PRO A 20 31.58 6.44 -8.10
N SER A 21 31.04 6.36 -6.89
CA SER A 21 30.37 5.16 -6.40
C SER A 21 29.25 4.82 -7.39
N VAL A 22 29.33 3.66 -8.04
CA VAL A 22 28.36 3.19 -9.05
C VAL A 22 26.93 3.12 -8.49
N ALA A 23 26.78 3.23 -7.17
CA ALA A 23 25.52 3.31 -6.44
C ALA A 23 24.68 4.56 -6.80
N ASP A 24 25.29 5.73 -7.05
CA ASP A 24 24.54 6.95 -7.39
C ASP A 24 24.10 7.01 -8.86
N ALA A 25 24.72 6.22 -9.74
CA ALA A 25 24.42 6.23 -11.18
C ALA A 25 23.13 5.48 -11.55
N GLN A 26 22.50 4.77 -10.60
CA GLN A 26 21.25 4.03 -10.82
C GLN A 26 19.98 4.80 -10.43
N ALA A 27 20.11 5.92 -9.72
CA ALA A 27 18.98 6.73 -9.30
C ALA A 27 18.57 7.70 -10.43
N SER A 28 17.55 7.34 -11.21
CA SER A 28 16.93 8.32 -12.11
C SER A 28 16.17 9.38 -11.30
N PRO A 29 15.97 10.62 -11.80
CA PRO A 29 15.11 11.60 -11.14
C PRO A 29 13.72 11.06 -10.79
N ASP A 30 13.18 10.17 -11.62
CA ASP A 30 11.91 9.47 -11.39
C ASP A 30 11.95 8.56 -10.16
N SER A 31 13.10 7.95 -9.86
CA SER A 31 13.28 7.11 -8.68
C SER A 31 13.21 7.92 -7.38
N ALA A 32 13.76 9.14 -7.36
CA ALA A 32 13.69 10.03 -6.21
C ALA A 32 12.26 10.58 -6.00
N ALA A 33 11.60 11.02 -7.07
CA ALA A 33 10.20 11.47 -7.01
C ALA A 33 9.27 10.36 -6.51
N ARG A 34 9.48 9.12 -6.99
CA ARG A 34 8.73 7.95 -6.52
C ARG A 34 9.00 7.66 -5.05
N ALA A 35 10.25 7.70 -4.59
CA ALA A 35 10.57 7.47 -3.18
C ALA A 35 9.83 8.45 -2.26
N VAL A 36 9.82 9.75 -2.62
CA VAL A 36 9.08 10.78 -1.89
C VAL A 36 7.58 10.51 -1.89
N ALA A 37 7.01 10.14 -3.04
CA ALA A 37 5.60 9.79 -3.14
C ALA A 37 5.28 8.58 -2.24
N MET A 38 5.97 7.46 -2.42
CA MET A 38 5.74 6.23 -1.65
C MET A 38 5.89 6.45 -0.13
N GLN A 39 6.81 7.31 0.31
CA GLN A 39 6.98 7.65 1.72
C GLN A 39 5.73 8.32 2.35
N ARG A 40 4.91 9.02 1.55
CA ARG A 40 3.64 9.61 2.04
C ARG A 40 2.65 8.55 2.51
N LEU A 41 2.76 7.32 2.00
CA LEU A 41 1.92 6.19 2.42
C LEU A 41 2.46 5.47 3.67
N SER A 42 3.54 5.95 4.28
CA SER A 42 4.18 5.30 5.44
C SER A 42 3.26 5.13 6.64
N PHE A 43 2.24 5.99 6.79
CA PHE A 43 1.23 5.85 7.84
C PHE A 43 0.42 4.55 7.71
N LEU A 44 0.34 3.93 6.53
CA LEU A 44 -0.35 2.66 6.32
C LEU A 44 0.44 1.46 6.84
N ALA A 45 1.78 1.53 6.80
CA ALA A 45 2.65 0.40 7.08
C ALA A 45 2.48 -0.08 8.54
N GLY A 46 2.31 -1.39 8.72
CA GLY A 46 2.07 -2.02 10.02
C GLY A 46 1.02 -3.13 9.95
N ARG A 47 0.59 -3.58 11.13
CA ARG A 47 -0.51 -4.54 11.28
C ARG A 47 -1.72 -3.83 11.83
N TRP A 48 -2.87 -4.09 11.24
CA TRP A 48 -4.16 -3.54 11.65
C TRP A 48 -5.13 -4.67 11.94
N SER A 49 -5.99 -4.50 12.94
CA SER A 49 -7.05 -5.45 13.22
C SER A 49 -8.25 -4.73 13.82
N GLY A 50 -9.44 -5.20 13.47
CA GLY A 50 -10.66 -4.66 14.03
C GLY A 50 -11.89 -5.25 13.39
N ASP A 51 -13.02 -4.65 13.69
CA ASP A 51 -14.29 -5.16 13.22
C ASP A 51 -14.63 -4.53 11.86
N ALA A 52 -15.16 -5.37 10.98
CA ALA A 52 -15.67 -4.96 9.69
C ALA A 52 -17.02 -5.62 9.43
N SER A 53 -17.79 -5.02 8.54
CA SER A 53 -19.03 -5.61 8.04
C SER A 53 -19.21 -5.33 6.56
N ALA A 54 -19.78 -6.29 5.85
CA ALA A 54 -20.09 -6.17 4.43
C ALA A 54 -21.55 -6.53 4.15
N ALA A 55 -22.19 -5.88 3.17
CA ALA A 55 -23.50 -6.27 2.68
C ALA A 55 -23.43 -7.65 2.00
N ARG A 56 -24.46 -8.48 2.20
CA ARG A 56 -24.58 -9.78 1.52
C ARG A 56 -25.47 -9.67 0.28
N PRO A 57 -25.18 -10.45 -0.78
CA PRO A 57 -26.17 -10.74 -1.81
C PRO A 57 -27.44 -11.32 -1.17
N GLY A 58 -28.61 -10.78 -1.51
CA GLY A 58 -29.90 -11.21 -0.92
C GLY A 58 -30.27 -10.52 0.40
N GLY A 59 -29.46 -9.59 0.90
CA GLY A 59 -29.78 -8.74 2.06
C GLY A 59 -29.04 -9.10 3.34
N GLY A 60 -29.11 -8.18 4.31
CA GLY A 60 -28.38 -8.28 5.58
C GLY A 60 -26.88 -7.96 5.46
N ARG A 61 -26.16 -8.10 6.58
CA ARG A 61 -24.72 -7.86 6.67
C ARG A 61 -24.00 -9.08 7.23
N ILE A 62 -22.77 -9.31 6.76
CA ILE A 62 -21.82 -10.21 7.41
C ILE A 62 -20.93 -9.39 8.34
N ALA A 63 -20.84 -9.79 9.61
CA ALA A 63 -19.83 -9.28 10.53
C ALA A 63 -18.55 -10.13 10.41
N MET A 64 -17.40 -9.49 10.44
CA MET A 64 -16.10 -10.13 10.33
C MET A 64 -15.05 -9.45 11.21
N ARG A 65 -14.08 -10.24 11.67
CA ARG A 65 -12.81 -9.74 12.20
C ARG A 65 -11.86 -9.59 11.02
N GLN A 66 -11.49 -8.36 10.72
CA GLN A 66 -10.55 -8.04 9.67
C GLN A 66 -9.15 -7.85 10.25
N VAL A 67 -8.16 -8.32 9.51
CA VAL A 67 -6.74 -8.03 9.73
C VAL A 67 -6.13 -7.53 8.41
N GLU A 68 -5.32 -6.48 8.49
CA GLU A 68 -4.49 -6.00 7.38
C GLU A 68 -3.02 -6.07 7.78
N SER A 69 -2.17 -6.59 6.90
CA SER A 69 -0.71 -6.56 7.04
C SER A 69 -0.13 -5.75 5.89
N ILE A 70 0.48 -4.62 6.20
CA ILE A 70 0.90 -3.63 5.21
C ILE A 70 2.39 -3.33 5.36
N ARG A 71 3.15 -3.51 4.29
CA ARG A 71 4.61 -3.31 4.28
C ARG A 71 5.07 -2.71 2.97
N PHE A 72 6.15 -1.94 3.06
CA PHE A 72 6.95 -1.62 1.89
C PHE A 72 7.70 -2.87 1.40
N ALA A 73 7.86 -2.98 0.10
CA ALA A 73 8.66 -4.01 -0.55
C ALA A 73 9.52 -3.40 -1.66
N VAL A 74 10.46 -4.18 -2.18
CA VAL A 74 11.35 -3.79 -3.29
C VAL A 74 12.04 -2.44 -2.97
N GLY A 75 12.69 -2.35 -1.81
CA GLY A 75 13.38 -1.13 -1.38
C GLY A 75 12.47 0.10 -1.21
N GLY A 76 11.18 -0.08 -0.91
CA GLY A 76 10.23 1.03 -0.75
C GLY A 76 9.52 1.46 -2.04
N GLN A 77 9.78 0.80 -3.16
CA GLN A 77 9.19 1.16 -4.45
C GLN A 77 7.71 0.79 -4.55
N VAL A 78 7.25 -0.20 -3.77
CA VAL A 78 5.85 -0.61 -3.71
C VAL A 78 5.39 -0.81 -2.27
N LEU A 79 4.11 -0.58 -2.02
CA LEU A 79 3.43 -0.92 -0.77
C LEU A 79 2.55 -2.14 -1.01
N VAL A 80 2.76 -3.19 -0.23
CA VAL A 80 1.95 -4.43 -0.29
C VAL A 80 0.97 -4.44 0.86
N LEU A 81 -0.29 -4.70 0.56
CA LEU A 81 -1.42 -4.78 1.47
C LEU A 81 -1.99 -6.20 1.42
N GLU A 82 -1.98 -6.91 2.54
CA GLU A 82 -2.53 -8.25 2.65
C GLU A 82 -3.69 -8.23 3.67
N GLY A 83 -4.91 -8.40 3.16
CA GLY A 83 -6.14 -8.34 3.93
C GLY A 83 -6.77 -9.71 4.14
N LEU A 84 -7.25 -9.99 5.35
CA LEU A 84 -7.93 -11.23 5.71
C LEU A 84 -9.13 -10.94 6.63
N GLY A 85 -10.32 -11.29 6.16
CA GLY A 85 -11.58 -11.17 6.90
C GLY A 85 -12.14 -12.54 7.27
N ARG A 86 -12.29 -12.80 8.57
CA ARG A 86 -12.91 -14.01 9.10
C ARG A 86 -14.28 -13.71 9.67
N ARG A 87 -15.29 -14.49 9.30
CA ARG A 87 -16.66 -14.33 9.79
C ARG A 87 -16.69 -14.41 11.31
N LEU A 88 -17.47 -13.55 11.96
CA LEU A 88 -17.75 -13.65 13.38
C LEU A 88 -19.01 -14.49 13.61
N ALA A 89 -18.90 -15.52 14.46
CA ALA A 89 -20.02 -16.27 15.01
C ALA A 89 -19.95 -16.17 16.55
N GLY A 90 -20.93 -15.51 17.17
CA GLY A 90 -20.90 -15.26 18.61
C GLY A 90 -19.68 -14.45 19.10
N GLY A 91 -19.08 -13.62 18.23
CA GLY A 91 -17.87 -12.84 18.54
C GLY A 91 -16.55 -13.60 18.33
N VAL A 92 -16.59 -14.88 17.94
CA VAL A 92 -15.40 -15.69 17.66
C VAL A 92 -15.13 -15.73 16.15
N PRO A 93 -13.89 -15.48 15.68
CA PRO A 93 -13.53 -15.63 14.28
C PRO A 93 -13.60 -17.09 13.81
N GLY A 94 -14.39 -17.35 12.76
CA GLY A 94 -14.50 -18.63 12.07
C GLY A 94 -13.88 -18.57 10.66
N ASP A 95 -14.63 -19.05 9.67
CA ASP A 95 -14.16 -19.18 8.28
C ASP A 95 -13.72 -17.85 7.65
N THR A 96 -12.71 -17.95 6.78
CA THR A 96 -12.33 -16.85 5.89
C THR A 96 -13.47 -16.57 4.91
N VAL A 97 -13.94 -15.33 4.90
CA VAL A 97 -15.00 -14.85 4.01
C VAL A 97 -14.55 -13.70 3.11
N PHE A 98 -13.36 -13.17 3.39
CA PHE A 98 -12.70 -12.18 2.57
C PHE A 98 -11.18 -12.39 2.65
N GLN A 99 -10.51 -12.27 1.52
CA GLN A 99 -9.07 -12.20 1.44
C GLN A 99 -8.70 -11.34 0.24
N ALA A 100 -7.71 -10.47 0.41
CA ALA A 100 -7.25 -9.58 -0.63
C ALA A 100 -5.72 -9.42 -0.60
N LEU A 101 -5.14 -9.22 -1.77
CA LEU A 101 -3.79 -8.74 -1.96
C LEU A 101 -3.85 -7.47 -2.79
N GLY A 102 -3.31 -6.37 -2.29
CA GLY A 102 -3.12 -5.12 -3.01
C GLY A 102 -1.63 -4.77 -3.12
N ILE A 103 -1.23 -4.22 -4.26
CA ILE A 103 0.10 -3.63 -4.46
C ILE A 103 -0.10 -2.22 -4.98
N ILE A 104 0.35 -1.25 -4.20
CA ILE A 104 0.33 0.17 -4.57
C ILE A 104 1.72 0.58 -5.01
N ASP A 105 1.81 1.23 -6.18
CA ASP A 105 2.98 1.92 -6.67
C ASP A 105 2.63 3.34 -7.14
N TRP A 106 3.64 4.11 -7.52
CA TRP A 106 3.49 5.47 -8.03
C TRP A 106 4.33 5.67 -9.29
N MET A 107 3.76 6.37 -10.28
CA MET A 107 4.46 6.75 -11.50
C MET A 107 4.31 8.25 -11.78
N PRO A 108 5.34 8.95 -12.28
CA PRO A 108 5.30 10.40 -12.52
C PRO A 108 4.16 10.88 -13.41
N ASP A 109 3.80 10.09 -14.42
CA ASP A 109 2.79 10.39 -15.43
C ASP A 109 1.37 9.97 -15.01
N ARG A 110 1.24 9.06 -14.04
CA ARG A 110 -0.03 8.39 -13.69
C ARG A 110 -0.46 8.54 -12.23
N GLY A 111 0.42 9.01 -11.35
CA GLY A 111 0.16 9.05 -9.92
C GLY A 111 0.16 7.66 -9.29
N TYR A 112 -0.59 7.51 -8.20
CA TYR A 112 -0.73 6.22 -7.51
C TYR A 112 -1.72 5.31 -8.24
N ARG A 113 -1.39 4.03 -8.28
CA ARG A 113 -2.33 2.98 -8.67
C ARG A 113 -2.21 1.79 -7.71
N MET A 114 -3.27 1.00 -7.66
CA MET A 114 -3.31 -0.26 -6.94
C MET A 114 -3.64 -1.39 -7.90
N ARG A 115 -2.80 -2.42 -7.97
CA ARG A 115 -3.18 -3.71 -8.53
C ARG A 115 -3.67 -4.61 -7.41
N SER A 116 -4.85 -5.21 -7.56
CA SER A 116 -5.48 -5.98 -6.50
C SER A 116 -6.07 -7.30 -7.00
N TRP A 117 -6.11 -8.29 -6.11
CA TRP A 117 -6.71 -9.61 -6.25
C TRP A 117 -7.51 -9.94 -5.01
N ILE A 118 -8.65 -10.60 -5.17
CA ILE A 118 -9.48 -11.05 -4.05
C ILE A 118 -9.85 -12.54 -4.16
N LEU A 119 -10.26 -13.12 -3.03
CA LEU A 119 -10.49 -14.57 -2.85
C LEU A 119 -11.35 -15.24 -3.94
N ASN A 120 -12.32 -14.51 -4.50
CA ASN A 120 -13.21 -15.06 -5.53
C ASN A 120 -12.63 -14.99 -6.96
N GLY A 121 -11.34 -14.66 -7.10
CA GLY A 121 -10.64 -14.59 -8.37
C GLY A 121 -10.76 -13.26 -9.12
N LEU A 122 -11.56 -12.31 -8.62
CA LEU A 122 -11.61 -10.98 -9.21
C LEU A 122 -10.29 -10.23 -8.97
N GLN A 123 -9.89 -9.46 -9.96
CA GLN A 123 -8.67 -8.66 -9.95
C GLN A 123 -8.86 -7.35 -10.74
N GLY A 124 -8.00 -6.38 -10.51
CA GLY A 124 -8.02 -5.14 -11.29
C GLY A 124 -6.84 -4.21 -11.00
N GLU A 125 -6.77 -3.13 -11.78
CA GLU A 125 -5.88 -2.01 -11.55
C GLU A 125 -6.73 -0.75 -11.34
N PHE A 126 -6.47 -0.03 -10.26
CA PHE A 126 -7.30 1.07 -9.78
C PHE A 126 -6.45 2.31 -9.52
N PRO A 127 -6.76 3.46 -10.14
CA PRO A 127 -6.17 4.73 -9.71
C PRO A 127 -6.50 5.01 -8.24
N ILE A 128 -5.51 5.47 -7.49
CA ILE A 128 -5.66 5.84 -6.08
C ILE A 128 -5.57 7.35 -5.93
N ALA A 129 -6.57 7.96 -5.30
CA ALA A 129 -6.49 9.33 -4.83
C ALA A 129 -6.01 9.33 -3.37
N ALA A 130 -4.69 9.48 -3.16
CA ALA A 130 -4.09 9.52 -1.84
C ALA A 130 -4.14 10.94 -1.23
N THR A 131 -4.34 11.00 0.08
CA THR A 131 -4.23 12.20 0.92
C THR A 131 -3.23 11.94 2.06
N ASP A 132 -2.96 12.94 2.88
CA ASP A 132 -2.02 12.80 4.00
C ASP A 132 -2.52 11.85 5.11
N SER A 133 -3.82 11.55 5.13
CA SER A 133 -4.46 10.74 6.18
C SER A 133 -5.39 9.67 5.62
N GLY A 134 -5.32 9.37 4.33
CA GLY A 134 -6.26 8.46 3.71
C GLY A 134 -6.01 8.22 2.24
N PHE A 135 -6.89 7.45 1.63
CA PHE A 135 -6.94 7.28 0.19
C PHE A 135 -8.32 6.83 -0.26
N SER A 136 -8.65 7.06 -1.53
CA SER A 136 -9.86 6.53 -2.14
C SER A 136 -9.60 5.91 -3.50
N TRP A 137 -10.47 4.98 -3.88
CA TRP A 137 -10.44 4.33 -5.18
C TRP A 137 -11.84 3.88 -5.57
N ARG A 138 -12.03 3.64 -6.87
CA ARG A 138 -13.33 3.26 -7.42
C ARG A 138 -13.20 2.12 -8.41
N THR A 139 -14.26 1.34 -8.55
CA THR A 139 -14.38 0.30 -9.58
C THR A 139 -15.81 0.26 -10.11
N SER A 140 -15.95 0.07 -11.42
CA SER A 140 -17.26 -0.09 -12.05
C SER A 140 -17.80 -1.50 -11.77
N VAL A 141 -19.09 -1.59 -11.45
CA VAL A 141 -19.78 -2.85 -11.20
C VAL A 141 -21.13 -2.84 -11.93
N PRO A 142 -21.77 -4.00 -12.17
CA PRO A 142 -23.11 -4.01 -12.74
C PRO A 142 -24.07 -3.10 -11.95
N GLY A 143 -24.74 -2.20 -12.67
CA GLY A 143 -25.72 -1.26 -12.09
C GLY A 143 -25.14 0.03 -11.48
N GLY A 144 -23.82 0.23 -11.46
CA GLY A 144 -23.23 1.44 -10.88
C GLY A 144 -21.72 1.40 -10.67
N GLN A 145 -21.28 2.02 -9.58
CA GLN A 145 -19.87 2.11 -9.19
C GLN A 145 -19.72 1.77 -7.71
N MET A 146 -18.64 1.09 -7.36
CA MET A 146 -18.17 0.97 -5.98
C MET A 146 -17.12 2.04 -5.72
N GLU A 147 -17.29 2.80 -4.65
CA GLU A 147 -16.30 3.74 -4.12
C GLU A 147 -15.83 3.29 -2.75
N TYR A 148 -14.52 3.25 -2.54
CA TYR A 148 -13.90 2.96 -1.26
C TYR A 148 -13.15 4.20 -0.78
N VAL A 149 -13.40 4.59 0.46
CA VAL A 149 -12.73 5.71 1.11
C VAL A 149 -12.16 5.24 2.44
N MET A 150 -10.84 5.29 2.55
CA MET A 150 -10.10 5.06 3.78
C MET A 150 -9.62 6.38 4.36
N THR A 151 -9.83 6.58 5.66
CA THR A 151 -9.28 7.70 6.43
C THR A 151 -8.80 7.26 7.80
N LEU A 152 -7.73 7.85 8.31
CA LEU A 152 -7.36 7.78 9.72
C LEU A 152 -8.30 8.67 10.55
N THR A 153 -8.85 8.11 11.64
CA THR A 153 -9.56 8.90 12.65
C THR A 153 -8.59 9.80 13.43
N PRO A 154 -9.06 10.79 14.21
CA PRO A 154 -8.19 11.56 15.12
C PRO A 154 -7.43 10.69 16.13
N ALA A 155 -7.95 9.50 16.44
CA ALA A 155 -7.30 8.51 17.31
C ALA A 155 -6.28 7.62 16.56
N GLY A 156 -6.07 7.84 15.26
CA GLY A 156 -5.16 7.07 14.41
C GLY A 156 -5.71 5.70 13.99
N GLU A 157 -7.03 5.49 14.09
CA GLU A 157 -7.68 4.24 13.65
C GLU A 157 -7.95 4.29 12.16
N TRP A 158 -7.77 3.17 11.47
CA TRP A 158 -8.16 3.03 10.07
C TRP A 158 -9.68 2.91 9.99
N ARG A 159 -10.35 3.88 9.38
CA ARG A 159 -11.77 3.77 9.02
C ARG A 159 -11.91 3.67 7.51
N GLU A 160 -12.60 2.64 7.04
CA GLU A 160 -12.87 2.47 5.61
C GLU A 160 -14.34 2.18 5.35
N ARG A 161 -14.86 2.85 4.32
CA ARG A 161 -16.22 2.68 3.85
C ARG A 161 -16.23 2.38 2.37
N GLY A 162 -16.87 1.28 1.99
CA GLY A 162 -17.21 0.94 0.62
C GLY A 162 -18.67 1.28 0.35
N THR A 163 -18.94 2.16 -0.59
CA THR A 163 -20.28 2.62 -0.96
C THR A 163 -20.60 2.20 -2.38
N PHE A 164 -21.75 1.59 -2.60
CA PHE A 164 -22.30 1.41 -3.94
C PHE A 164 -23.04 2.69 -4.34
N ILE A 165 -22.76 3.17 -5.53
CA ILE A 165 -23.40 4.33 -6.16
C ILE A 165 -24.08 3.82 -7.43
N GLY A 166 -25.41 3.73 -7.40
CA GLY A 166 -26.22 3.25 -8.51
C GLY A 166 -26.27 4.25 -9.66
N ALA A 167 -26.44 3.74 -10.88
CA ALA A 167 -26.54 4.56 -12.08
C ALA A 167 -27.71 5.57 -12.05
N SER A 168 -28.75 5.29 -11.28
CA SER A 168 -29.91 6.17 -11.05
C SER A 168 -29.70 7.20 -9.93
N GLY A 169 -28.52 7.25 -9.31
CA GLY A 169 -28.15 8.21 -8.27
C GLY A 169 -28.38 7.78 -6.82
N GLY A 170 -29.01 6.62 -6.58
CA GLY A 170 -29.11 6.04 -5.23
C GLY A 170 -27.75 5.52 -4.73
N SER A 171 -27.50 5.57 -3.41
CA SER A 171 -26.28 4.99 -2.83
C SER A 171 -26.56 4.26 -1.52
N PHE A 172 -25.73 3.27 -1.20
CA PHE A 172 -25.79 2.57 0.09
C PHE A 172 -24.44 1.99 0.50
N LEU A 173 -24.27 1.83 1.82
CA LEU A 173 -23.05 1.32 2.43
C LEU A 173 -22.93 -0.19 2.25
N VAL A 174 -21.92 -0.61 1.48
CA VAL A 174 -21.58 -2.02 1.27
C VAL A 174 -20.59 -2.48 2.32
N VAL A 175 -19.46 -1.79 2.50
CA VAL A 175 -18.40 -2.15 3.45
C VAL A 175 -18.29 -1.06 4.52
N ASP A 176 -18.15 -1.46 5.77
CA ASP A 176 -17.79 -0.57 6.88
C ASP A 176 -16.75 -1.25 7.75
N MET A 177 -15.69 -0.54 8.08
CA MET A 177 -14.52 -1.11 8.74
C MET A 177 -13.86 -0.09 9.67
N LEU A 178 -13.50 -0.55 10.88
CA LEU A 178 -12.72 0.22 11.83
C LEU A 178 -11.61 -0.66 12.42
N LEU A 179 -10.36 -0.37 12.08
CA LEU A 179 -9.20 -1.13 12.52
C LEU A 179 -8.29 -0.30 13.41
N LYS A 180 -7.74 -0.97 14.42
CA LYS A 180 -6.69 -0.44 15.28
C LYS A 180 -5.35 -0.99 14.85
N ARG A 181 -4.31 -0.16 14.93
CA ARG A 181 -2.94 -0.64 14.77
C ARG A 181 -2.62 -1.60 15.92
N THR A 182 -2.14 -2.79 15.59
CA THR A 182 -1.81 -3.85 16.56
C THR A 182 -0.33 -4.17 16.62
N GLY A 183 0.47 -3.63 15.69
CA GLY A 183 1.92 -3.77 15.70
C GLY A 183 2.58 -3.19 14.46
N THR A 184 3.89 -3.23 14.44
CA THR A 184 4.71 -3.04 13.24
C THR A 184 4.99 -4.39 12.61
N LEU A 185 5.20 -4.41 11.29
CA LEU A 185 5.81 -5.59 10.66
C LEU A 185 7.33 -5.50 10.88
N PRO A 186 8.02 -6.64 11.12
CA PRO A 186 9.47 -6.63 11.19
C PRO A 186 10.07 -6.07 9.88
N PRO A 187 11.21 -5.36 9.96
CA PRO A 187 11.97 -5.04 8.74
C PRO A 187 12.37 -6.37 8.07
N ASN A 188 12.24 -6.41 6.74
CA ASN A 188 12.71 -7.55 5.94
C ASN A 188 14.24 -7.67 6.03
#